data_AF-A0A950UT05-F1
#
_entry.id   AF-A0A950UT05-F1
#
_cell.length_a   1.000
_cell.length_b   1.000
_cell.length_c   1.000
_cell.angle_alpha   90.00
_cell.angle_beta   90.00
_cell.angle_gamma   90.00
#
_symmetry.space_group_name_H-M   'P 1'
#
loop_
_entity.id
_entity.type
_entity.pdbx_description
1 polymer ?
#
loop_
_entity_poly.entity_id
_entity_poly.type
_entity_poly.pdbx_seq_one_letter_code
_entity_poly.pdbx_strand_id
1 'polypeptide(L)'
;MTSEIAVMNQRAVALAADSAVTLIDGGTVVVRNDQRKLYNLIGGQPVGIMFFGVADMMGHPWEHLIEHYQKKTKSGSPPHVRDHAVGFTSMLDNLEEFFPKARQTDEYKRLLASVFRYIFHLAQYLREAGGPERQGVTDTAILEEAIERVWRDYQFREDGSPRGDLACFPAGFAERVRKDYSSTIDELIAYGFQPFGLSKQAQQRLKEIALFCVVKDLFLEDVTGLVFAGFGSEERYPVV
;
A
#
# COMPACT_ATOMS: atom_id res chain seq x y z
N MET A 1 8.37 -13.91 2.06
CA MET A 1 8.93 -13.66 0.72
C MET A 1 8.04 -14.40 -0.27
N THR A 2 7.45 -13.70 -1.23
CA THR A 2 6.68 -14.28 -2.34
C THR A 2 7.57 -14.29 -3.57
N SER A 3 7.59 -15.39 -4.32
CA SER A 3 8.35 -15.50 -5.57
C SER A 3 7.43 -15.59 -6.78
N GLU A 4 7.71 -14.77 -7.78
CA GLU A 4 7.07 -14.79 -9.11
C GLU A 4 8.16 -14.83 -10.19
N ILE A 5 7.89 -15.52 -11.29
CA ILE A 5 8.79 -15.57 -12.43
C ILE A 5 8.01 -15.49 -13.75
N ALA A 6 8.50 -14.64 -14.64
CA ALA A 6 8.09 -14.58 -16.03
C ALA A 6 9.30 -14.90 -16.93
N VAL A 7 9.14 -15.89 -17.81
CA VAL A 7 10.14 -16.22 -18.84
C VAL A 7 9.47 -16.01 -20.19
N MET A 8 10.02 -15.13 -21.01
CA MET A 8 9.44 -14.79 -22.30
C MET A 8 10.45 -14.84 -23.45
N ASN A 9 9.94 -15.14 -24.64
CA ASN A 9 10.62 -14.95 -25.91
C ASN A 9 9.62 -14.40 -26.95
N GLN A 10 10.02 -14.26 -28.20
CA GLN A 10 9.15 -13.75 -29.26
C GLN A 10 7.90 -14.60 -29.54
N ARG A 11 7.79 -15.82 -29.00
CA ARG A 11 6.70 -16.76 -29.28
C ARG A 11 5.74 -16.94 -28.11
N ALA A 12 6.19 -16.76 -26.87
CA ALA A 12 5.40 -17.04 -25.68
C ALA A 12 5.97 -16.37 -24.43
N VAL A 13 5.10 -16.23 -23.44
CA VAL A 13 5.45 -15.98 -22.04
C VAL A 13 4.98 -17.16 -21.19
N ALA A 14 5.83 -17.61 -20.28
CA ALA A 14 5.51 -18.59 -19.25
C ALA A 14 5.58 -17.90 -17.88
N LEU A 15 4.54 -18.08 -17.08
CA LEU A 15 4.38 -17.47 -15.77
C LEU A 15 4.35 -18.56 -14.70
N ALA A 16 4.99 -18.31 -13.56
CA ALA A 16 4.83 -19.12 -12.36
C ALA A 16 4.92 -18.25 -11.11
N ALA A 17 4.15 -18.61 -10.10
CA ALA A 17 4.15 -17.99 -8.78
C ALA A 17 4.11 -19.08 -7.69
N ASP A 18 4.70 -18.79 -6.53
CA ASP A 18 4.56 -19.67 -5.37
C ASP A 18 3.13 -19.63 -4.79
N SER A 19 2.86 -20.50 -3.81
CA SER A 19 1.59 -20.51 -3.07
C SER A 19 1.73 -20.13 -1.60
N ALA A 20 2.90 -19.63 -1.21
CA ALA A 20 3.27 -19.40 0.18
C ALA A 20 2.63 -18.11 0.75
N VAL A 21 1.89 -18.20 1.84
CA VAL A 21 1.35 -17.07 2.60
C VAL A 21 1.93 -17.08 3.99
N THR A 22 2.45 -15.95 4.42
CA THR A 22 2.93 -15.76 5.78
C THR A 22 1.87 -15.01 6.58
N LEU A 23 1.28 -15.69 7.57
CA LEU A 23 0.38 -15.10 8.54
C LEU A 23 1.18 -14.76 9.79
N ILE A 24 1.07 -13.51 10.26
CA ILE A 24 1.70 -13.05 11.50
C ILE A 24 0.58 -12.72 12.48
N ASP A 25 0.45 -13.51 13.54
CA ASP A 25 -0.51 -13.27 14.62
C ASP A 25 0.19 -13.33 15.98
N GLY A 26 0.15 -12.22 16.72
CA GLY A 26 0.73 -12.13 18.06
C GLY A 26 2.22 -12.52 18.17
N GLY A 27 3.00 -12.38 17.10
CA GLY A 27 4.41 -12.82 17.03
C GLY A 27 4.63 -14.25 16.55
N THR A 28 3.56 -15.01 16.30
CA THR A 28 3.62 -16.33 15.65
C THR A 28 3.62 -16.14 14.14
N VAL A 29 4.61 -16.74 13.47
CA VAL A 29 4.73 -16.75 12.02
C VAL A 29 4.28 -18.11 11.50
N VAL A 30 3.15 -18.14 10.80
CA VAL A 30 2.62 -19.36 10.17
C VAL A 30 2.72 -19.22 8.66
N VAL A 31 3.42 -20.16 8.02
CA VAL A 31 3.48 -20.23 6.55
C VAL A 31 2.53 -21.31 6.05
N ARG A 32 1.60 -20.93 5.17
CA ARG A 32 0.67 -21.84 4.47
C ARG A 32 1.01 -21.86 2.99
N ASN A 33 0.80 -22.98 2.30
CA ASN A 33 1.11 -23.14 0.87
C ASN A 33 -0.15 -23.34 0.01
N ASP A 34 -1.23 -22.65 0.37
CA ASP A 34 -2.58 -22.84 -0.19
C ASP A 34 -3.13 -21.61 -0.95
N GLN A 35 -2.37 -20.52 -1.07
CA GLN A 35 -2.84 -19.37 -1.83
C GLN A 35 -2.44 -19.47 -3.29
N ARG A 36 -3.42 -19.43 -4.18
CA ARG A 36 -3.18 -19.26 -5.61
C ARG A 36 -2.83 -17.79 -5.89
N LYS A 37 -1.73 -17.56 -6.62
CA LYS A 37 -1.25 -16.21 -6.98
C LYS A 37 -1.16 -15.96 -8.48
N LEU A 38 -1.52 -16.95 -9.32
CA LEU A 38 -1.51 -16.85 -10.78
C LEU A 38 -2.88 -17.24 -11.33
N TYR A 39 -3.46 -16.34 -12.11
CA TYR A 39 -4.80 -16.48 -12.70
C TYR A 39 -4.75 -16.13 -14.20
N ASN A 40 -5.61 -16.77 -14.98
CA ASN A 40 -5.95 -16.23 -16.30
C ASN A 40 -6.85 -15.02 -16.06
N LEU A 41 -6.50 -13.84 -16.59
CA LEU A 41 -7.24 -12.62 -16.30
C LEU A 41 -8.65 -12.66 -16.90
N ILE A 42 -8.78 -13.14 -18.15
CA ILE A 42 -10.06 -13.31 -18.84
C ILE A 42 -10.07 -14.70 -19.49
N GLY A 43 -11.16 -15.44 -19.32
CA GLY A 43 -11.33 -16.76 -19.92
C GLY A 43 -11.19 -16.72 -21.44
N GLY A 44 -10.32 -17.57 -21.99
CA GLY A 44 -10.10 -17.69 -23.44
C GLY A 44 -9.17 -16.64 -24.06
N GLN A 45 -8.60 -15.74 -23.26
CA GLN A 45 -7.62 -14.76 -23.73
C GLN A 45 -6.23 -15.08 -23.17
N PRO A 46 -5.16 -14.85 -23.94
CA PRO A 46 -3.80 -15.20 -23.56
C PRO A 46 -3.19 -14.15 -22.62
N VAL A 47 -3.90 -13.76 -21.56
CA VAL A 47 -3.47 -12.77 -20.56
C VAL A 47 -3.60 -13.37 -19.17
N GLY A 48 -2.48 -13.44 -18.46
CA GLY A 48 -2.38 -13.83 -17.06
C GLY A 48 -2.18 -12.64 -16.13
N ILE A 49 -2.58 -12.81 -14.87
CA ILE A 49 -2.30 -11.90 -13.77
C ILE A 49 -1.63 -12.66 -12.62
N MET A 50 -0.55 -12.10 -12.08
CA MET A 50 0.06 -12.52 -10.82
C MET A 50 0.01 -11.40 -9.79
N PHE A 51 0.09 -11.77 -8.50
CA PHE A 51 0.26 -10.79 -7.43
C PHE A 51 1.24 -11.26 -6.35
N PHE A 52 1.97 -10.29 -5.81
CA PHE A 52 2.88 -10.47 -4.68
C PHE A 52 2.70 -9.39 -3.62
N GLY A 53 3.30 -9.59 -2.45
CA GLY A 53 3.13 -8.70 -1.31
C GLY A 53 1.85 -9.01 -0.54
N VAL A 54 1.06 -7.99 -0.20
CA VAL A 54 -0.18 -8.17 0.56
C VAL A 54 -1.20 -8.97 -0.26
N ALA A 55 -1.79 -9.98 0.39
CA ALA A 55 -2.67 -10.99 -0.21
C ALA A 55 -4.12 -10.52 -0.44
N ASP A 56 -4.49 -9.39 0.15
CA ASP A 56 -5.83 -8.83 0.13
C ASP A 56 -5.78 -7.30 0.00
N MET A 57 -6.93 -6.73 -0.36
CA MET A 57 -7.17 -5.29 -0.36
C MET A 57 -8.32 -5.02 0.60
N MET A 58 -8.07 -4.27 1.68
CA MET A 58 -9.05 -3.96 2.74
C MET A 58 -9.80 -5.20 3.28
N GLY A 59 -9.10 -6.34 3.42
CA GLY A 59 -9.67 -7.61 3.88
C GLY A 59 -10.37 -8.44 2.79
N HIS A 60 -10.33 -8.02 1.53
CA HIS A 60 -10.87 -8.78 0.40
C HIS A 60 -9.73 -9.41 -0.41
N PRO A 61 -9.66 -10.75 -0.51
CA PRO A 61 -8.62 -11.44 -1.27
C PRO A 61 -8.57 -10.97 -2.73
N TRP A 62 -7.37 -10.87 -3.30
CA TRP A 62 -7.20 -10.55 -4.73
C TRP A 62 -7.97 -11.51 -5.65
N GLU A 63 -8.08 -12.78 -5.27
CA GLU A 63 -8.90 -13.78 -5.96
C GLU A 63 -10.34 -13.29 -6.20
N HIS A 64 -11.00 -12.75 -5.18
CA HIS A 64 -12.38 -12.29 -5.31
C HIS A 64 -12.50 -11.09 -6.25
N LEU A 65 -11.51 -10.19 -6.23
CA LEU A 65 -11.47 -9.02 -7.12
C LEU A 65 -11.21 -9.43 -8.57
N ILE A 66 -10.35 -10.42 -8.79
CA ILE A 66 -10.07 -11.04 -10.10
C ILE A 66 -11.32 -11.72 -10.64
N GLU A 67 -12.00 -12.54 -9.84
CA GLU A 67 -13.25 -13.19 -10.26
C GLU A 67 -14.36 -12.19 -10.57
N HIS A 68 -14.44 -11.10 -9.80
CA HIS A 68 -15.39 -10.03 -10.06
C HIS A 68 -15.11 -9.34 -11.40
N TYR A 69 -13.85 -9.02 -11.68
CA TYR A 69 -13.42 -8.48 -12.96
C TYR A 69 -13.78 -9.41 -14.12
N GLN A 70 -13.50 -10.71 -13.98
CA GLN A 70 -13.82 -11.74 -14.98
C GLN A 70 -15.33 -11.79 -15.28
N LYS A 71 -16.18 -11.68 -14.27
CA LYS A 71 -17.65 -11.72 -14.43
C LYS A 71 -18.20 -10.45 -15.10
N LYS A 72 -17.62 -9.28 -14.82
CA LYS A 72 -18.07 -8.00 -15.39
C LYS A 72 -17.53 -7.76 -16.80
N THR A 73 -16.36 -8.30 -17.12
CA THR A 73 -15.73 -8.08 -18.42
C THR A 73 -16.35 -8.96 -19.49
N LYS A 74 -16.99 -8.33 -20.49
CA LYS A 74 -17.54 -9.03 -21.66
C LYS A 74 -16.41 -9.56 -22.54
N SER A 75 -16.72 -10.53 -23.41
CA SER A 75 -15.81 -11.16 -24.38
C SER A 75 -15.33 -10.21 -25.51
N GLY A 76 -14.69 -9.10 -25.15
CA GLY A 76 -13.85 -8.29 -26.05
C GLY A 76 -12.39 -8.47 -25.66
N SER A 77 -11.48 -8.52 -26.62
CA SER A 77 -10.04 -8.56 -26.37
C SER A 77 -9.49 -7.15 -26.56
N PRO A 78 -9.20 -6.41 -25.48
CA PRO A 78 -8.39 -5.21 -25.55
C PRO A 78 -7.16 -5.41 -26.44
N PRO A 79 -6.73 -4.36 -27.18
CA PRO A 79 -5.65 -4.48 -28.15
C PRO A 79 -4.29 -4.72 -27.49
N HIS A 80 -4.08 -4.25 -26.26
CA HIS A 80 -2.80 -4.38 -25.55
C HIS A 80 -2.98 -4.97 -24.14
N VAL A 81 -1.95 -5.67 -23.62
CA VAL A 81 -1.94 -6.14 -22.22
C VAL A 81 -2.05 -4.98 -21.23
N ARG A 82 -1.50 -3.81 -21.57
CA ARG A 82 -1.66 -2.59 -20.76
C ARG A 82 -3.12 -2.17 -20.59
N ASP A 83 -3.95 -2.35 -21.61
CA ASP A 83 -5.36 -1.98 -21.57
C ASP A 83 -6.14 -2.88 -20.60
N HIS A 84 -5.71 -4.14 -20.46
CA HIS A 84 -6.22 -5.04 -19.43
C HIS A 84 -5.82 -4.57 -18.02
N ALA A 85 -4.56 -4.20 -17.82
CA ALA A 85 -4.09 -3.69 -16.53
C ALA A 85 -4.86 -2.44 -16.12
N VAL A 86 -5.00 -1.47 -17.05
CA VAL A 86 -5.79 -0.24 -16.84
C VAL A 86 -7.25 -0.59 -16.53
N GLY A 87 -7.87 -1.47 -17.32
CA GLY A 87 -9.26 -1.88 -17.08
C GLY A 87 -9.47 -2.54 -15.72
N PHE A 88 -8.53 -3.39 -15.29
CA PHE A 88 -8.58 -4.02 -13.98
C PHE A 88 -8.42 -3.01 -12.85
N THR A 89 -7.43 -2.11 -12.94
CA THR A 89 -7.20 -1.10 -11.88
C THR A 89 -8.32 -0.06 -11.83
N SER A 90 -8.88 0.36 -12.97
CA SER A 90 -10.00 1.30 -13.02
C SER A 90 -11.30 0.72 -12.45
N MET A 91 -11.44 -0.61 -12.46
CA MET A 91 -12.58 -1.26 -11.81
C MET A 91 -12.57 -1.03 -10.29
N LEU A 92 -11.38 -0.88 -9.67
CA LEU A 92 -11.24 -0.68 -8.23
C LEU A 92 -11.86 0.63 -7.73
N ASP A 93 -11.97 1.65 -8.59
CA ASP A 93 -12.55 2.96 -8.23
C ASP A 93 -14.06 2.90 -7.94
N ASN A 94 -14.76 1.84 -8.37
CA ASN A 94 -16.22 1.72 -8.31
C ASN A 94 -16.66 0.41 -7.62
N LEU A 95 -16.05 0.13 -6.46
CA LEU A 95 -16.30 -1.07 -5.66
C LEU A 95 -16.82 -0.76 -4.26
N GLU A 96 -17.80 0.13 -4.12
CA GLU A 96 -18.42 0.42 -2.82
C GLU A 96 -19.06 -0.82 -2.18
N GLU A 97 -19.46 -1.80 -2.99
CA GLU A 97 -19.98 -3.10 -2.52
C GLU A 97 -18.91 -3.94 -1.79
N PHE A 98 -17.63 -3.83 -2.18
CA PHE A 98 -16.50 -4.47 -1.50
C PHE A 98 -15.93 -3.58 -0.39
N PHE A 99 -15.93 -2.26 -0.60
CA PHE A 99 -15.29 -1.28 0.27
C PHE A 99 -16.29 -0.27 0.84
N PRO A 100 -17.25 -0.69 1.69
CA PRO A 100 -18.16 0.24 2.35
C PRO A 100 -17.39 1.19 3.29
N LYS A 101 -17.97 2.36 3.59
CA LYS A 101 -17.32 3.41 4.41
C LYS A 101 -16.74 2.91 5.74
N ALA A 102 -17.42 1.97 6.41
CA ALA A 102 -16.91 1.38 7.65
C ALA A 102 -15.56 0.67 7.44
N ARG A 103 -15.45 -0.15 6.38
CA ARG A 103 -14.19 -0.80 5.99
C ARG A 103 -13.10 0.20 5.62
N GLN A 104 -13.44 1.24 4.84
CA GLN A 104 -12.48 2.29 4.51
C GLN A 104 -11.95 2.99 5.78
N THR A 105 -12.80 3.15 6.78
CA THR A 105 -12.41 3.73 8.08
C THR A 105 -11.49 2.80 8.87
N ASP A 106 -11.79 1.51 8.92
CA ASP A 106 -10.94 0.52 9.58
C ASP A 106 -9.58 0.41 8.89
N GLU A 107 -9.56 0.42 7.56
CA GLU A 107 -8.32 0.42 6.79
C GLU A 107 -7.50 1.68 7.03
N TYR A 108 -8.14 2.86 7.05
CA TYR A 108 -7.46 4.12 7.36
C TYR A 108 -6.82 4.08 8.77
N LYS A 109 -7.53 3.55 9.77
CA LYS A 109 -6.98 3.34 11.11
C LYS A 109 -5.79 2.39 11.10
N ARG A 110 -5.87 1.29 10.34
CA ARG A 110 -4.78 0.31 10.18
C ARG A 110 -3.54 0.96 9.56
N LEU A 111 -3.72 1.70 8.47
CA LEU A 111 -2.66 2.46 7.81
C LEU A 111 -1.97 3.44 8.78
N LEU A 112 -2.76 4.26 9.48
CA LEU A 112 -2.22 5.24 10.41
C LEU A 112 -1.49 4.59 11.58
N ALA A 113 -2.00 3.47 12.10
CA ALA A 113 -1.32 2.69 13.13
C ALA A 113 0.02 2.12 12.67
N SER A 114 0.14 1.69 11.40
CA SER A 114 1.42 1.25 10.81
C SER A 114 2.42 2.40 10.73
N VAL A 115 1.99 3.59 10.30
CA VAL A 115 2.85 4.78 10.24
C VAL A 115 3.31 5.21 11.63
N PHE A 116 2.43 5.20 12.63
CA PHE A 116 2.81 5.51 14.01
C PHE A 116 3.80 4.50 14.58
N ARG A 117 3.60 3.21 14.30
CA ARG A 117 4.56 2.17 14.68
C ARG A 117 5.93 2.40 14.03
N TYR A 118 5.96 2.80 12.76
CA TYR A 118 7.20 3.19 12.09
C TYR A 118 7.88 4.37 12.79
N ILE A 119 7.13 5.42 13.17
CA ILE A 119 7.67 6.55 13.94
C ILE A 119 8.28 6.08 15.27
N PHE A 120 7.61 5.20 16.02
CA PHE A 120 8.15 4.65 17.26
C PHE A 120 9.40 3.81 17.04
N HIS A 121 9.43 2.95 16.02
CA HIS A 121 10.62 2.17 15.67
C HIS A 121 11.79 3.06 15.24
N LEU A 122 11.51 4.14 14.50
CA LEU A 122 12.51 5.12 14.12
C LEU A 122 13.06 5.87 15.35
N ALA A 123 12.20 6.29 16.28
CA ALA A 123 12.62 6.91 17.53
C ALA A 123 13.51 5.97 18.36
N GLN A 124 13.13 4.69 18.45
CA GLN A 124 13.95 3.67 19.11
C GLN A 124 15.30 3.48 18.40
N TYR A 125 15.31 3.36 17.07
CA TYR A 125 16.54 3.26 16.29
C TYR A 125 17.45 4.48 16.51
N LEU A 126 16.89 5.69 16.50
CA LEU A 126 17.63 6.93 16.74
C LEU A 126 18.23 6.98 18.15
N ARG A 127 17.54 6.44 19.17
CA ARG A 127 18.06 6.29 20.53
C ARG A 127 19.25 5.33 20.59
N GLU A 128 19.11 4.17 19.95
CA GLU A 128 20.12 3.11 19.97
C GLU A 128 21.37 3.48 19.15
N ALA A 129 21.18 4.08 17.98
CA ALA A 129 22.28 4.46 17.08
C ALA A 129 23.06 5.69 17.54
N GLY A 130 22.46 6.58 18.34
CA GLY A 130 23.08 7.83 18.78
C GLY A 130 24.16 7.70 19.87
N GLY A 131 24.33 6.52 20.46
CA GLY A 131 25.42 6.25 21.40
C GLY A 131 25.47 7.20 22.62
N PRO A 132 26.67 7.46 23.19
CA PRO A 132 26.85 8.30 24.38
C PRO A 132 26.33 9.74 24.22
N GLU A 133 26.38 10.29 23.00
CA GLU A 133 25.98 11.67 22.71
C GLU A 133 24.47 11.93 22.96
N ARG A 134 23.66 10.87 22.90
CA ARG A 134 22.20 10.95 23.15
C ARG A 134 21.78 10.58 24.57
N GLN A 135 22.71 10.28 25.49
CA GLN A 135 22.37 9.92 26.88
C GLN A 135 21.62 11.02 27.64
N GLY A 136 21.86 12.29 27.31
CA GLY A 136 21.19 13.45 27.92
C GLY A 136 19.90 13.90 27.24
N VAL A 137 19.53 13.29 26.10
CA VAL A 137 18.36 13.69 25.33
C VAL A 137 17.13 12.95 25.84
N THR A 138 16.01 13.66 26.03
CA THR A 138 14.76 13.04 26.51
C THR A 138 14.13 12.16 25.44
N ASP A 139 13.40 11.12 25.86
CA ASP A 139 12.68 10.24 24.94
C ASP A 139 11.66 11.01 24.09
N THR A 140 11.00 12.01 24.68
CA THR A 140 10.11 12.94 23.98
C THR A 140 10.84 13.69 22.86
N ALA A 141 12.04 14.22 23.10
CA ALA A 141 12.79 14.95 22.07
C ALA A 141 13.21 14.05 20.90
N ILE A 142 13.59 12.80 21.19
CA ILE A 142 13.92 11.80 20.15
C ILE A 142 12.67 11.41 19.34
N LEU A 143 11.52 11.28 20.02
CA LEU A 143 10.25 11.02 19.35
C LEU A 143 9.84 12.18 18.44
N GLU A 144 10.02 13.43 18.88
CA GLU A 144 9.76 14.61 18.06
C GLU A 144 10.70 14.70 16.84
N GLU A 145 11.97 14.31 17.00
CA GLU A 145 12.91 14.19 15.89
C GLU A 145 12.45 13.12 14.87
N ALA A 146 11.98 11.96 15.35
CA ALA A 146 11.44 10.92 14.48
C ALA A 146 10.19 11.40 13.73
N ILE A 147 9.26 12.07 14.42
CA ILE A 147 8.07 12.69 13.79
C ILE A 147 8.49 13.69 12.72
N GLU A 148 9.47 14.55 13.01
CA GLU A 148 9.95 15.54 12.05
C GLU A 148 10.57 14.89 10.81
N ARG A 149 11.36 13.83 11.00
CA ARG A 149 11.97 13.11 9.89
C ARG A 149 10.91 12.48 8.99
N VAL A 150 9.94 11.77 9.57
CA VAL A 150 8.85 11.17 8.78
C VAL A 150 8.02 12.24 8.08
N TRP A 151 7.69 13.34 8.75
CA TRP A 151 6.97 14.46 8.15
C TRP A 151 7.74 15.07 6.97
N ARG A 152 9.07 15.17 7.07
CA ARG A 152 9.93 15.64 5.98
C ARG A 152 10.00 14.65 4.82
N ASP A 153 10.12 13.35 5.10
CA ASP A 153 10.22 12.29 4.09
C ASP A 153 8.93 12.18 3.24
N TYR A 154 7.78 12.48 3.83
CA TYR A 154 6.51 12.61 3.12
C TYR A 154 6.45 13.81 2.16
N GLN A 155 7.24 14.85 2.42
CA GLN A 155 7.25 16.08 1.61
C GLN A 155 8.38 16.10 0.58
N PHE A 156 9.50 15.45 0.86
CA PHE A 156 10.70 15.52 0.06
C PHE A 156 11.31 14.12 -0.15
N ARG A 157 11.92 13.93 -1.32
CA ARG A 157 12.75 12.77 -1.63
C ARG A 157 14.14 12.95 -1.03
N GLU A 158 14.95 11.89 -1.04
CA GLU A 158 16.32 11.91 -0.51
C GLU A 158 17.21 12.96 -1.21
N ASP A 159 16.96 13.23 -2.50
CA ASP A 159 17.65 14.26 -3.28
C ASP A 159 17.13 15.69 -3.02
N GLY A 160 16.15 15.86 -2.12
CA GLY A 160 15.54 17.14 -1.76
C GLY A 160 14.43 17.60 -2.70
N SER A 161 14.13 16.87 -3.78
CA SER A 161 13.00 17.19 -4.65
C SER A 161 11.65 16.96 -3.94
N PRO A 162 10.61 17.77 -4.23
CA PRO A 162 9.32 17.63 -3.57
C PRO A 162 8.61 16.34 -4.00
N ARG A 163 7.91 15.72 -3.05
CA ARG A 163 7.08 14.53 -3.28
C ARG A 163 5.67 14.95 -3.70
N GLY A 164 5.28 14.51 -4.90
CA GLY A 164 3.94 14.71 -5.44
C GLY A 164 2.88 13.89 -4.70
N ASP A 165 1.63 14.28 -4.90
CA ASP A 165 0.49 13.47 -4.54
C ASP A 165 0.31 12.35 -5.58
N LEU A 166 -0.27 11.23 -5.17
CA LEU A 166 -0.55 10.08 -6.03
C LEU A 166 -1.55 10.46 -7.12
N ALA A 167 -1.23 10.08 -8.35
CA ALA A 167 -2.02 10.45 -9.54
C ALA A 167 -3.43 9.83 -9.57
N CYS A 168 -3.70 8.81 -8.75
CA CYS A 168 -5.03 8.20 -8.62
C CYS A 168 -6.02 9.08 -7.84
N PHE A 169 -5.55 10.07 -7.06
CA PHE A 169 -6.42 10.95 -6.30
C PHE A 169 -6.73 12.24 -7.06
N PRO A 170 -7.97 12.77 -6.95
CA PRO A 170 -8.29 14.08 -7.48
C PRO A 170 -7.55 15.18 -6.69
N ALA A 171 -7.35 16.33 -7.33
CA ALA A 171 -6.75 17.49 -6.68
C ALA A 171 -7.51 17.87 -5.39
N GLY A 172 -6.77 18.10 -4.30
CA GLY A 172 -7.34 18.46 -3.00
C GLY A 172 -7.90 17.29 -2.19
N PHE A 173 -7.60 16.04 -2.56
CA PHE A 173 -8.08 14.87 -1.82
C PHE A 173 -7.63 14.84 -0.34
N ALA A 174 -6.45 15.39 -0.02
CA ALA A 174 -5.98 15.53 1.37
C ALA A 174 -6.97 16.29 2.27
N GLU A 175 -7.65 17.32 1.74
CA GLU A 175 -8.66 18.07 2.49
C GLU A 175 -9.95 17.27 2.68
N ARG A 176 -10.27 16.35 1.76
CA ARG A 176 -11.35 15.38 1.96
C ARG A 176 -10.99 14.41 3.07
N VAL A 177 -9.78 13.84 3.07
CA VAL A 177 -9.29 12.96 4.15
C VAL A 177 -9.36 13.70 5.49
N ARG A 178 -8.87 14.95 5.54
CA ARG A 178 -8.94 15.79 6.74
C ARG A 178 -10.38 15.92 7.25
N LYS A 179 -11.32 16.24 6.37
CA LYS A 179 -12.73 16.43 6.74
C LYS A 179 -13.38 15.13 7.22
N ASP A 180 -13.14 14.04 6.51
CA ASP A 180 -13.83 12.77 6.74
C ASP A 180 -13.28 12.03 7.98
N TYR A 181 -12.00 12.24 8.31
CA TYR A 181 -11.30 11.51 9.38
C TYR A 181 -10.77 12.36 10.53
N SER A 182 -11.12 13.65 10.64
CA SER A 182 -10.56 14.55 11.67
C SER A 182 -10.69 14.01 13.10
N SER A 183 -11.86 13.49 13.47
CA SER A 183 -12.08 12.90 14.80
C SER A 183 -11.24 11.65 15.02
N THR A 184 -11.17 10.77 14.00
CA THR A 184 -10.35 9.55 14.06
C THR A 184 -8.86 9.87 14.19
N ILE A 185 -8.37 10.90 13.48
CA ILE A 185 -7.00 11.39 13.61
C ILE A 185 -6.72 11.85 15.03
N ASP A 186 -7.59 12.71 15.57
CA ASP A 186 -7.42 13.26 16.92
C ASP A 186 -7.47 12.16 17.99
N GLU A 187 -8.40 11.20 17.86
CA GLU A 187 -8.51 10.05 18.76
C GLU A 187 -7.25 9.17 18.73
N LEU A 188 -6.75 8.83 17.54
CA LEU A 188 -5.56 7.98 17.41
C LEU A 188 -4.28 8.69 17.88
N ILE A 189 -4.14 9.99 17.62
CA ILE A 189 -3.01 10.78 18.14
C ILE A 189 -3.10 10.86 19.67
N ALA A 190 -4.28 11.13 20.24
CA ALA A 190 -4.45 11.17 21.68
C ALA A 190 -4.11 9.82 22.32
N TYR A 191 -4.63 8.73 21.77
CA TYR A 191 -4.35 7.38 22.25
C TYR A 191 -2.86 7.02 22.17
N GLY A 192 -2.21 7.29 21.03
CA GLY A 192 -0.84 6.89 20.78
C GLY A 192 0.22 7.80 21.38
N PHE A 193 -0.04 9.10 21.51
CA PHE A 193 0.99 10.11 21.76
C PHE A 193 0.75 11.05 22.97
N GLN A 194 -0.46 11.11 23.54
CA GLN A 194 -0.74 11.99 24.68
C GLN A 194 0.19 11.76 25.89
N PRO A 195 0.58 10.52 26.25
CA PRO A 195 1.47 10.28 27.39
C PRO A 195 2.87 10.90 27.26
N PHE A 196 3.33 11.20 26.04
CA PHE A 196 4.69 11.69 25.80
C PHE A 196 4.85 13.20 25.98
N GLY A 197 3.74 13.94 26.11
CA GLY A 197 3.79 15.41 26.29
C GLY A 197 4.38 16.15 25.09
N LEU A 198 4.06 15.73 23.86
CA LEU A 198 4.56 16.34 22.63
C LEU A 198 4.23 17.84 22.52
N SER A 199 5.14 18.60 21.93
CA SER A 199 4.95 19.99 21.56
C SER A 199 3.79 20.17 20.56
N LYS A 200 3.24 21.38 20.51
CA LYS A 200 2.18 21.72 19.53
C LYS A 200 2.64 21.52 18.09
N GLN A 201 3.92 21.75 17.80
CA GLN A 201 4.48 21.54 16.47
C GLN A 201 4.50 20.06 16.10
N ALA A 202 4.98 19.19 16.99
CA ALA A 202 4.97 17.74 16.76
C ALA A 202 3.54 17.19 16.60
N GLN A 203 2.58 17.66 17.41
CA GLN A 203 1.17 17.29 17.26
C GLN A 203 0.60 17.72 15.90
N GLN A 204 0.94 18.93 15.43
CA GLN A 204 0.51 19.40 14.12
C GLN A 204 1.12 18.57 12.99
N ARG A 205 2.41 18.21 13.09
CA ARG A 205 3.09 17.32 12.14
C ARG A 205 2.47 15.92 12.09
N LEU A 206 2.06 15.36 13.24
CA LEU A 206 1.32 14.09 13.26
C LEU A 206 -0.02 14.17 12.52
N LYS A 207 -0.75 15.28 12.65
CA LYS A 207 -1.99 15.50 11.89
C LYS A 207 -1.72 15.58 10.38
N GLU A 208 -0.62 16.22 9.98
CA GLU A 208 -0.23 16.31 8.57
C GLU A 208 0.25 14.96 8.02
N ILE A 209 1.04 14.20 8.79
CA ILE A 209 1.42 12.82 8.46
C ILE A 209 0.17 11.95 8.24
N ALA A 210 -0.87 12.11 9.07
CA ALA A 210 -2.12 11.37 8.94
C ALA A 210 -2.86 11.65 7.62
N LEU A 211 -2.62 12.81 6.99
CA LEU A 211 -3.12 13.09 5.64
C LEU A 211 -2.15 12.56 4.57
N PHE A 212 -0.86 12.78 4.77
CA PHE A 212 0.18 12.43 3.82
C PHE A 212 0.32 10.94 3.58
N CYS A 213 0.10 10.10 4.61
CA CYS A 213 0.16 8.66 4.46
C CYS A 213 -0.88 8.09 3.48
N VAL A 214 -1.95 8.85 3.19
CA VAL A 214 -2.94 8.48 2.17
C VAL A 214 -2.54 9.01 0.80
N VAL A 215 -2.11 10.27 0.71
CA VAL A 215 -2.03 10.98 -0.58
C VAL A 215 -0.65 11.02 -1.21
N LYS A 216 0.42 10.87 -0.44
CA LYS A 216 1.79 11.04 -0.94
C LYS A 216 2.33 9.74 -1.51
N ASP A 217 3.22 9.88 -2.49
CA ASP A 217 4.00 8.79 -3.09
C ASP A 217 5.10 8.26 -2.13
N LEU A 218 4.71 7.84 -0.93
CA LEU A 218 5.56 7.21 0.09
C LEU A 218 4.74 6.20 0.88
N PHE A 219 5.09 4.93 0.75
CA PHE A 219 4.44 3.82 1.43
C PHE A 219 5.37 3.31 2.52
N LEU A 220 4.92 3.35 3.78
CA LEU A 220 5.65 2.82 4.95
C LEU A 220 5.13 1.44 5.35
N GLU A 221 4.02 1.03 4.74
CA GLU A 221 3.35 -0.25 4.84
C GLU A 221 3.74 -1.20 3.71
N ASP A 222 3.38 -2.47 3.88
CA ASP A 222 3.50 -3.47 2.82
C ASP A 222 2.56 -3.14 1.66
N VAL A 223 3.05 -3.30 0.43
CA VAL A 223 2.31 -3.06 -0.81
C VAL A 223 1.97 -4.37 -1.52
N THR A 224 0.97 -4.34 -2.41
CA THR A 224 0.76 -5.38 -3.41
C THR A 224 1.35 -4.93 -4.74
N GLY A 225 2.10 -5.82 -5.40
CA GLY A 225 2.39 -5.69 -6.83
C GLY A 225 1.47 -6.58 -7.65
N LEU A 226 0.96 -6.05 -8.77
CA LEU A 226 0.19 -6.80 -9.76
C LEU A 226 1.01 -6.89 -11.05
N VAL A 227 1.15 -8.09 -11.59
CA VAL A 227 1.89 -8.36 -12.84
C VAL A 227 0.92 -8.86 -13.89
N PHE A 228 0.86 -8.20 -15.03
CA PHE A 228 0.01 -8.56 -16.15
C PHE A 228 0.89 -9.02 -17.30
N ALA A 229 0.65 -10.21 -17.83
CA ALA A 229 1.51 -10.72 -18.89
C ALA A 229 0.75 -11.56 -19.89
N GLY A 230 1.11 -11.44 -21.16
CA GLY A 230 0.36 -12.14 -22.21
C GLY A 230 0.50 -11.52 -23.59
N PHE A 231 -0.54 -11.70 -24.40
CA PHE A 231 -0.68 -11.07 -25.71
C PHE A 231 -1.99 -10.28 -25.79
N GLY A 232 -1.88 -9.00 -26.12
CA GLY A 232 -2.98 -8.21 -26.65
C GLY A 232 -3.29 -8.60 -28.11
N SER A 233 -4.49 -8.25 -28.59
CA SER A 233 -4.89 -8.59 -29.96
C SER A 233 -4.10 -7.85 -31.06
N GLU A 234 -3.42 -6.75 -30.71
CA GLU A 234 -2.53 -6.00 -31.60
C GLU A 234 -1.03 -6.20 -31.30
N GLU A 235 -0.69 -7.00 -30.28
CA GLU A 235 0.68 -7.28 -29.88
C GLU A 235 1.26 -8.49 -30.63
N ARG A 236 2.35 -8.29 -31.38
CA ARG A 236 3.04 -9.38 -32.12
C ARG A 236 3.89 -10.28 -31.22
N TYR A 237 4.27 -9.79 -30.05
CA TYR A 237 5.15 -10.42 -29.08
C TYR A 237 4.51 -10.31 -27.70
N PRO A 238 4.81 -11.23 -26.77
CA PRO A 238 4.26 -11.13 -25.43
C PRO A 238 4.82 -9.91 -24.69
N VAL A 239 4.00 -9.35 -23.81
CA VAL A 239 4.34 -8.21 -22.94
C VAL A 239 4.16 -8.61 -21.48
N VAL A 240 4.93 -7.99 -20.58
CA VAL A 240 4.83 -8.05 -19.11
C VAL A 240 4.83 -6.62 -18.58
#